data_AF-A0A954FAX3-F1
#
_entry.id   AF-A0A954FAX3-F1
#
_cell.length_a   1.000
_cell.length_b   1.000
_cell.length_c   1.000
_cell.angle_alpha   90.00
_cell.angle_beta   90.00
_cell.angle_gamma   90.00
#
_symmetry.space_group_name_H-M   'P 1'
#
loop_
_entity.id
_entity.type
_entity.pdbx_description
1 polymer ?
#
loop_
_entity_poly.entity_id
_entity_poly.type
_entity_poly.pdbx_seq_one_letter_code
_entity_poly.pdbx_strand_id
1 'polypeptide(L)'
;MSDNPLDTSFEKKSEFLIGIDSDGCAFDSMEIKHKECFIPNFINYFGLQPISKYAREAAEFTNLYSKWRGANRFISYTLALDLLEERPEVIARNVKIPRLQGVREWIERETKLGNPTLAAEVEKTSDPDLQLALKWSLAVNEMIA
;
A
#
# COMPACT_ATOMS: atom_id res chain seq x y z
N MET A 1 35.37 -3.17 -3.42
CA MET A 1 34.17 -2.69 -4.11
C MET A 1 33.88 -1.32 -3.52
N SER A 2 33.54 -0.32 -4.33
CA SER A 2 33.27 1.02 -3.78
C SER A 2 32.01 0.98 -2.93
N ASP A 3 31.99 1.76 -1.85
CA ASP A 3 30.82 1.91 -0.99
C ASP A 3 29.77 2.86 -1.60
N ASN A 4 29.97 3.28 -2.86
CA ASN A 4 29.08 4.17 -3.57
C ASN A 4 28.07 3.34 -4.40
N PRO A 5 26.79 3.27 -4.01
CA PRO A 5 25.77 2.50 -4.73
C PRO A 5 25.46 3.05 -6.14
N LEU A 6 26.02 4.21 -6.50
CA LEU A 6 25.90 4.84 -7.81
C LEU A 6 27.23 4.86 -8.56
N ASP A 7 28.17 4.00 -8.20
CA ASP A 7 29.44 3.89 -8.89
C ASP A 7 29.25 3.51 -10.37
N THR A 8 29.50 4.49 -11.23
CA THR A 8 29.39 4.35 -12.68
C THR A 8 30.59 3.62 -13.30
N SER A 9 31.60 3.28 -12.50
CA SER A 9 32.77 2.50 -12.95
C SER A 9 32.49 1.00 -13.07
N PHE A 10 31.25 0.55 -12.86
CA PHE A 10 30.88 -0.85 -13.05
C PHE A 10 30.92 -1.24 -14.54
N GLU A 11 31.98 -1.95 -14.94
CA GLU A 11 32.12 -2.49 -16.28
C GLU A 11 31.21 -3.72 -16.49
N LYS A 12 30.42 -3.72 -17.58
CA LYS A 12 29.55 -4.84 -17.95
C LYS A 12 30.39 -6.10 -18.23
N LYS A 13 30.22 -7.14 -17.39
CA LYS A 13 30.93 -8.44 -17.54
C LYS A 13 30.12 -9.54 -18.23
N SER A 14 28.79 -9.39 -18.28
CA SER A 14 27.86 -10.38 -18.82
C SER A 14 26.87 -9.71 -19.76
N GLU A 15 26.39 -10.43 -20.77
CA GLU A 15 25.40 -9.89 -21.73
C GLU A 15 24.06 -9.56 -21.06
N PHE A 16 23.71 -10.30 -20.01
CA PHE A 16 22.44 -10.22 -19.30
C PHE A 16 22.64 -9.97 -17.80
N LEU A 17 21.65 -9.30 -17.20
CA LEU A 17 21.48 -9.17 -15.75
C LEU A 17 20.28 -10.02 -15.33
N ILE A 18 20.47 -10.90 -14.36
CA ILE A 18 19.37 -11.66 -13.74
C ILE A 18 19.15 -11.07 -12.34
N GLY A 19 18.02 -10.41 -12.15
CA GLY A 19 17.57 -9.94 -10.84
C GLY A 19 16.58 -10.92 -10.24
N ILE A 20 16.85 -11.37 -9.01
CA ILE A 20 15.90 -12.15 -8.21
C ILE A 20 15.40 -11.22 -7.11
N ASP A 21 14.11 -10.92 -7.13
CA ASP A 21 13.47 -10.23 -6.01
C ASP A 21 13.40 -11.17 -4.81
N SER A 22 14.10 -10.82 -3.73
CA SER A 22 14.14 -11.66 -2.54
C SER A 22 12.78 -11.69 -1.84
N ASP A 23 12.10 -10.56 -1.76
CA ASP A 23 11.01 -10.32 -0.81
C ASP A 23 9.63 -10.75 -1.36
N GLY A 24 9.54 -11.08 -2.65
CA GLY A 24 8.32 -11.54 -3.30
C GLY A 24 8.48 -12.72 -4.28
N CYS A 25 9.71 -13.15 -4.60
CA CYS A 25 9.99 -14.27 -5.51
C CYS A 25 10.83 -15.38 -4.84
N ALA A 26 11.86 -15.04 -4.07
CA ALA A 26 12.68 -16.04 -3.38
C ALA A 26 12.09 -16.46 -2.03
N PHE A 27 11.49 -15.51 -1.30
CA PHE A 27 10.81 -15.73 -0.03
C PHE A 27 9.35 -15.30 -0.12
N ASP A 28 8.46 -16.04 0.53
CA ASP A 28 7.06 -15.64 0.67
C ASP A 28 6.87 -14.70 1.88
N SER A 29 7.65 -13.63 1.91
CA SER A 29 7.56 -12.61 2.96
C SER A 29 6.47 -11.58 2.68
N MET A 30 5.98 -11.46 1.45
CA MET A 30 4.84 -10.59 1.13
C MET A 30 3.55 -11.04 1.80
N GLU A 31 3.27 -12.35 1.86
CA GLU A 31 2.02 -12.84 2.45
C GLU A 31 1.92 -12.47 3.93
N ILE A 32 2.97 -12.78 4.72
CA ILE A 32 3.00 -12.44 6.15
C ILE A 32 3.01 -10.92 6.38
N LYS A 33 3.76 -10.14 5.59
CA LYS A 33 3.77 -8.67 5.71
C LYS A 33 2.38 -8.09 5.52
N HIS A 34 1.66 -8.53 4.49
CA HIS A 34 0.31 -8.02 4.27
C HIS A 34 -0.65 -8.47 5.37
N LYS A 35 -0.67 -9.76 5.71
CA LYS A 35 -1.63 -10.32 6.67
C LYS A 35 -1.42 -9.82 8.10
N GLU A 36 -0.16 -9.58 8.50
CA GLU A 36 0.20 -9.22 9.89
C GLU A 36 0.56 -7.74 10.08
N CYS A 37 1.06 -7.03 9.06
CA CYS A 37 1.48 -5.63 9.21
C CYS A 37 0.54 -4.66 8.49
N PHE A 38 0.22 -4.90 7.22
CA PHE A 38 -0.57 -3.92 6.44
C PHE A 38 -2.07 -4.00 6.75
N ILE A 39 -2.66 -5.19 6.68
CA ILE A 39 -4.10 -5.38 6.77
C ILE A 39 -4.65 -5.04 8.16
N PRO A 40 -3.98 -5.39 9.28
CA PRO A 40 -4.42 -4.95 10.60
C PRO A 40 -4.45 -3.42 10.73
N ASN A 41 -3.43 -2.73 10.21
CA ASN A 41 -3.41 -1.27 10.16
C ASN A 41 -4.47 -0.69 9.22
N PHE A 42 -4.72 -1.30 8.06
CA PHE A 42 -5.80 -0.92 7.15
C PHE A 42 -7.16 -0.97 7.87
N ILE A 43 -7.44 -2.06 8.57
CA ILE A 43 -8.69 -2.21 9.33
C ILE A 43 -8.79 -1.17 10.44
N ASN A 44 -7.70 -0.96 11.17
CA ASN A 44 -7.67 -0.06 12.33
C ASN A 44 -7.86 1.41 11.93
N TYR A 45 -7.01 1.91 11.03
CA TYR A 45 -6.97 3.33 10.66
C TYR A 45 -8.17 3.76 9.81
N PHE A 46 -8.73 2.87 8.99
CA PHE A 46 -9.88 3.21 8.14
C PHE A 46 -11.23 2.80 8.75
N GLY A 47 -11.26 2.37 10.02
CA GLY A 47 -12.50 2.12 10.75
C GLY A 47 -13.29 0.90 10.24
N LEU A 48 -12.61 -0.11 9.71
CA LEU A 48 -13.23 -1.25 9.03
C LEU A 48 -13.51 -2.44 9.96
N GLN A 49 -13.39 -2.28 11.28
CA GLN A 49 -13.60 -3.34 12.27
C GLN A 49 -14.94 -4.08 12.10
N PRO A 50 -16.09 -3.40 11.84
CA PRO A 50 -17.39 -4.07 11.67
C PRO A 50 -17.47 -5.02 10.47
N ILE A 51 -16.57 -4.84 9.50
CA ILE A 51 -16.46 -5.63 8.27
C ILE A 51 -15.06 -6.26 8.13
N SER A 52 -14.35 -6.43 9.24
CA SER A 52 -12.94 -6.85 9.26
C SER A 52 -12.66 -8.09 8.43
N LYS A 53 -13.55 -9.10 8.45
CA LYS A 53 -13.47 -10.28 7.57
C LYS A 53 -13.33 -9.88 6.10
N TYR A 54 -14.23 -9.04 5.60
CA TYR A 54 -14.26 -8.65 4.20
C TYR A 54 -13.15 -7.67 3.84
N ALA A 55 -12.76 -6.80 4.78
CA ALA A 55 -11.62 -5.91 4.62
C ALA A 55 -10.31 -6.71 4.43
N ARG A 56 -10.13 -7.83 5.16
CA ARG A 56 -9.03 -8.77 4.92
C ARG A 56 -9.09 -9.35 3.52
N GLU A 57 -10.24 -9.93 3.15
CA GLU A 57 -10.42 -10.54 1.82
C GLU A 57 -10.15 -9.56 0.66
N ALA A 58 -10.68 -8.33 0.74
CA ALA A 58 -10.45 -7.32 -0.29
C ALA A 58 -8.99 -6.89 -0.37
N ALA A 59 -8.34 -6.67 0.77
CA ALA A 59 -6.94 -6.27 0.81
C ALA A 59 -6.00 -7.40 0.35
N GLU A 60 -6.25 -8.65 0.74
CA GLU A 60 -5.52 -9.82 0.24
C GLU A 60 -5.71 -9.98 -1.27
N PHE A 61 -6.92 -9.78 -1.78
CA PHE A 61 -7.15 -9.86 -3.21
C PHE A 61 -6.38 -8.79 -3.99
N THR A 62 -6.47 -7.51 -3.60
CA THR A 62 -5.78 -6.44 -4.34
C THR A 62 -4.26 -6.50 -4.20
N ASN A 63 -3.73 -6.96 -3.06
CA ASN A 63 -2.29 -6.94 -2.80
C ASN A 63 -1.58 -8.26 -3.07
N LEU A 64 -2.26 -9.41 -2.95
CA LEU A 64 -1.62 -10.73 -3.01
C LEU A 64 -2.13 -11.61 -4.15
N TYR A 65 -3.44 -11.62 -4.43
CA TYR A 65 -4.06 -12.69 -5.23
C TYR A 65 -4.80 -12.21 -6.49
N SER A 66 -4.38 -11.08 -7.06
CA SER A 66 -4.96 -10.53 -8.29
C SER A 66 -3.90 -9.92 -9.21
N LYS A 67 -4.33 -9.43 -10.38
CA LYS A 67 -3.49 -8.68 -11.32
C LYS A 67 -2.95 -7.35 -10.75
N TRP A 68 -3.49 -6.88 -9.62
CA TRP A 68 -3.00 -5.68 -8.94
C TRP A 68 -1.87 -5.98 -7.94
N ARG A 69 -1.50 -7.25 -7.75
CA ARG A 69 -0.35 -7.64 -6.93
C ARG A 69 0.90 -6.85 -7.36
N GLY A 70 1.58 -6.25 -6.38
CA GLY A 70 2.76 -5.42 -6.60
C GLY A 70 2.48 -3.96 -6.95
N ALA A 71 1.21 -3.54 -7.05
CA ALA A 71 0.88 -2.12 -7.17
C ALA A 71 1.23 -1.35 -5.89
N ASN A 72 1.41 -0.03 -6.02
CA ASN A 72 1.72 0.84 -4.90
C ASN A 72 0.63 0.74 -3.80
N ARG A 73 1.04 0.73 -2.54
CA ARG A 73 0.13 0.58 -1.38
C ARG A 73 -1.06 1.55 -1.42
N PHE A 74 -0.88 2.81 -1.81
CA PHE A 74 -1.98 3.78 -1.84
C PHE A 74 -3.00 3.44 -2.94
N ILE A 75 -2.53 2.90 -4.07
CA ILE A 75 -3.40 2.42 -5.16
C ILE A 75 -4.13 1.14 -4.74
N SER A 76 -3.40 0.14 -4.25
CA SER A 76 -3.97 -1.18 -3.91
C SER A 76 -5.02 -1.10 -2.80
N TYR A 77 -4.81 -0.22 -1.81
CA TYR A 77 -5.74 -0.07 -0.69
C TYR A 77 -6.92 0.87 -0.98
N THR A 78 -6.80 1.82 -1.92
CA THR A 78 -7.97 2.55 -2.43
C THR A 78 -8.86 1.65 -3.28
N LEU A 79 -8.28 0.79 -4.11
CA LEU A 79 -9.02 -0.27 -4.82
C LEU A 79 -9.69 -1.26 -3.87
N ALA A 80 -9.05 -1.62 -2.76
CA ALA A 80 -9.66 -2.49 -1.75
C ALA A 80 -10.91 -1.85 -1.14
N LEU A 81 -10.89 -0.53 -0.89
CA LEU A 81 -12.06 0.22 -0.42
C LEU A 81 -13.19 0.21 -1.46
N ASP A 82 -12.86 0.38 -2.75
CA ASP A 82 -13.87 0.32 -3.83
C ASP A 82 -14.57 -1.04 -3.88
N LEU A 83 -13.80 -2.14 -3.78
CA LEU A 83 -14.36 -3.49 -3.73
C LEU A 83 -15.24 -3.73 -2.50
N LEU A 84 -14.94 -3.09 -1.37
CA LEU A 84 -15.77 -3.18 -0.16
C LEU A 84 -17.10 -2.45 -0.34
N GLU A 85 -17.12 -1.30 -1.01
CA GLU A 85 -18.36 -0.54 -1.24
C GLU A 85 -19.37 -1.30 -2.12
N GLU A 86 -18.89 -2.09 -3.08
CA GLU A 86 -19.74 -2.88 -3.98
C GLU A 86 -20.23 -4.20 -3.38
N ARG A 87 -19.69 -4.58 -2.21
CA ARG A 87 -19.89 -5.92 -1.66
C ARG A 87 -21.23 -6.07 -0.93
N PRO A 88 -22.10 -7.04 -1.29
CA PRO A 88 -23.42 -7.20 -0.67
C PRO A 88 -23.38 -7.34 0.86
N GLU A 89 -22.40 -8.06 1.41
CA GLU A 89 -22.29 -8.26 2.86
C GLU A 89 -21.85 -7.01 3.62
N VAL A 90 -21.17 -6.08 2.94
CA VAL A 90 -20.77 -4.78 3.49
C VAL A 90 -21.94 -3.81 3.41
N ILE A 91 -22.62 -3.76 2.25
CA ILE A 91 -23.84 -2.97 2.05
C ILE A 91 -24.90 -3.34 3.09
N ALA A 92 -25.12 -4.64 3.33
CA ALA A 92 -26.08 -5.13 4.33
C ALA A 92 -25.74 -4.70 5.77
N ARG A 93 -24.47 -4.41 6.07
CA ARG A 93 -24.05 -3.90 7.39
C ARG A 93 -24.14 -2.39 7.51
N ASN A 94 -24.43 -1.67 6.42
CA ASN A 94 -24.59 -0.21 6.38
C ASN A 94 -23.38 0.53 7.00
N VAL A 95 -22.17 0.03 6.76
CA VAL A 95 -20.93 0.63 7.25
C VAL A 95 -20.50 1.73 6.28
N LYS A 96 -20.11 2.89 6.82
CA LYS A 96 -19.54 3.96 6.00
C LYS A 96 -18.07 3.64 5.70
N ILE A 97 -17.78 3.36 4.43
CA ILE A 97 -16.41 3.18 3.94
C ILE A 97 -15.79 4.56 3.67
N PRO A 98 -14.54 4.84 4.12
CA PRO A 98 -13.87 6.08 3.76
C PRO A 98 -13.50 6.05 2.28
N ARG A 99 -13.97 7.05 1.52
CA ARG A 99 -13.67 7.19 0.09
C ARG A 99 -12.22 7.59 -0.19
N LEU A 100 -11.58 8.31 0.75
CA LEU A 100 -10.23 8.85 0.64
C LEU A 100 -10.02 9.67 -0.64
N GLN A 101 -10.91 10.63 -0.89
CA GLN A 101 -10.90 11.42 -2.12
C GLN A 101 -9.60 12.22 -2.27
N GLY A 102 -9.11 12.82 -1.18
CA GLY A 102 -7.84 13.55 -1.19
C GLY A 102 -6.66 12.67 -1.60
N VAL A 103 -6.65 11.40 -1.17
CA VAL A 103 -5.63 10.41 -1.55
C VAL A 103 -5.75 10.05 -3.02
N ARG A 104 -6.96 9.86 -3.55
CA ARG A 104 -7.19 9.53 -4.97
C ARG A 104 -6.70 10.64 -5.89
N GLU A 105 -7.07 11.88 -5.58
CA GLU A 105 -6.62 13.04 -6.34
C GLU A 105 -5.09 13.20 -6.27
N TRP A 106 -4.48 12.85 -5.13
CA TRP A 106 -3.03 12.87 -4.98
C TRP A 106 -2.35 11.78 -5.82
N ILE A 107 -2.90 10.57 -5.84
CA ILE A 107 -2.42 9.46 -6.68
C ILE A 107 -2.40 9.86 -8.16
N GLU A 108 -3.40 10.60 -8.64
CA GLU A 108 -3.50 11.00 -10.04
C GLU A 108 -2.43 12.01 -10.48
N ARG A 109 -2.00 12.90 -9.57
CA ARG A 109 -1.05 13.99 -9.90
C ARG A 109 0.39 13.72 -9.49
N GLU A 110 0.64 12.85 -8.52
CA GLU A 110 1.97 12.58 -7.99
C GLU A 110 2.68 11.45 -8.75
N THR A 111 3.93 11.68 -9.12
CA THR A 111 4.77 10.73 -9.85
C THR A 111 5.53 9.76 -8.95
N LYS A 112 5.77 10.15 -7.69
CA LYS A 112 6.48 9.34 -6.70
C LYS A 112 5.58 9.09 -5.51
N LEU A 113 4.89 7.96 -5.48
CA LEU A 113 3.95 7.63 -4.42
C LEU A 113 4.68 7.03 -3.20
N GLY A 114 5.12 7.89 -2.28
CA GLY A 114 5.76 7.48 -1.03
C GLY A 114 5.44 8.39 0.16
N ASN A 115 5.90 7.98 1.35
CA ASN A 115 5.69 8.76 2.58
C ASN A 115 6.30 10.18 2.51
N PRO A 116 7.49 10.43 1.92
CA PRO A 116 8.04 11.78 1.86
C PRO A 116 7.18 12.76 1.05
N THR A 117 6.72 12.35 -0.12
CA THR A 117 5.84 13.15 -0.98
C THR A 117 4.45 13.32 -0.37
N LEU A 118 3.92 12.27 0.28
CA LEU A 118 2.64 12.36 0.99
C LEU A 118 2.72 13.33 2.17
N ALA A 119 3.80 13.30 2.96
CA ALA A 119 4.01 14.23 4.07
C ALA A 119 4.09 15.69 3.60
N ALA A 120 4.86 15.94 2.53
CA ALA A 120 4.92 17.27 1.92
C ALA A 120 3.54 17.75 1.42
N GLU A 121 2.71 16.84 0.91
CA GLU A 121 1.36 17.20 0.45
C GLU A 121 0.39 17.47 1.61
N VAL A 122 0.51 16.69 2.69
CA VAL A 122 -0.22 16.93 3.95
C VAL A 122 0.09 18.32 4.50
N GLU A 123 1.36 18.73 4.52
CA GLU A 123 1.77 20.05 4.99
C GLU A 123 1.18 21.19 4.16
N LYS A 124 1.09 21.02 2.83
CA LYS A 124 0.54 22.05 1.93
C LYS A 124 -0.97 22.20 2.02
N THR A 125 -1.68 21.09 2.11
CA THR A 125 -3.15 21.06 1.94
C THR A 125 -3.90 20.97 3.25
N SER A 126 -3.27 20.39 4.29
CA SER A 126 -3.94 19.97 5.53
C SER A 126 -5.16 19.07 5.27
N ASP A 127 -5.16 18.34 4.15
CA ASP A 127 -6.25 17.45 3.78
C ASP A 127 -6.39 16.26 4.77
N PRO A 128 -7.60 15.99 5.30
CA PRO A 128 -7.79 14.96 6.32
C PRO A 128 -7.59 13.54 5.79
N ASP A 129 -7.89 13.27 4.52
CA ASP A 129 -7.69 11.94 3.92
C ASP A 129 -6.19 11.66 3.75
N LEU A 130 -5.43 12.66 3.30
CA LEU A 130 -3.96 12.58 3.21
C LEU A 130 -3.31 12.40 4.58
N GLN A 131 -3.77 13.13 5.61
CA GLN A 131 -3.30 12.97 6.98
C GLN A 131 -3.57 11.56 7.51
N LEU A 132 -4.77 11.03 7.25
CA LEU A 132 -5.13 9.68 7.67
C LEU A 132 -4.28 8.62 6.96
N ALA A 133 -4.11 8.75 5.65
CA ALA A 133 -3.27 7.86 4.86
C ALA A 133 -1.79 7.90 5.29
N LEU A 134 -1.28 9.08 5.65
CA LEU A 134 0.09 9.21 6.16
C LEU A 134 0.25 8.48 7.49
N LYS A 135 -0.68 8.67 8.43
CA LYS A 135 -0.68 7.97 9.72
C LYS A 135 -0.70 6.45 9.53
N TRP A 136 -1.61 5.96 8.68
CA TRP A 136 -1.67 4.54 8.32
C TRP A 136 -0.34 4.04 7.74
N SER A 137 0.21 4.74 6.75
CA SER A 137 1.43 4.29 6.05
C SER A 137 2.67 4.31 6.94
N LEU A 138 2.76 5.24 7.90
CA LEU A 138 3.83 5.26 8.90
C LEU A 138 3.68 4.09 9.89
N ALA A 139 2.48 3.84 10.40
CA ALA A 139 2.22 2.73 11.32
C ALA A 139 2.48 1.35 10.68
N VAL A 140 2.22 1.21 9.38
CA VAL A 140 2.61 0.01 8.62
C VAL A 140 4.13 -0.16 8.62
N ASN A 141 4.90 0.90 8.40
CA ASN A 141 6.36 0.81 8.40
C ASN A 141 6.90 0.43 9.78
N GLU A 142 6.32 0.96 10.86
CA GLU A 142 6.71 0.60 12.24
C GLU A 142 6.45 -0.89 12.54
N MET A 143 5.38 -1.48 11.99
CA MET A 143 5.05 -2.90 12.18
C MET A 143 5.90 -3.86 11.33
N ILE A 144 6.56 -3.37 10.28
CA ILE A 144 7.45 -4.18 9.44
C ILE A 144 8.88 -4.21 10.01
N ALA A 145 9.27 -3.14 10.72
CA ALA A 145 10.62 -2.89 11.22
C ALA A 145 11.09 -3.87 12.30
#